data_AF-A0A522WGL1-F1
#
_entry.id   AF-A0A522WGL1-F1
#
_cell.length_a   1.000
_cell.length_b   1.000
_cell.length_c   1.000
_cell.angle_alpha   90.00
_cell.angle_beta   90.00
_cell.angle_gamma   90.00
#
_symmetry.space_group_name_H-M   'P 1'
#
loop_
_entity.id
_entity.type
_entity.pdbx_description
1 polymer ?
#
loop_
_entity_poly.entity_id
_entity_poly.type
_entity_poly.pdbx_seq_one_letter_code
_entity_poly.pdbx_strand_id
1 'polypeptide(L)'
;DLLIVTALLTIAGYSINDTIVIYDRVRENMRIQRKMSLPQIINLSVNQTLSRTILTSGVTLMVVVALFFWGGEVLHNFAFSLIVGFISGVYSTVYIASPLVLAWSKKK
;
A
#
# COMPACT_ATOMS: atom_id res chain seq x y z
N ASP A 1 -6.35 24.42 4.71
CA ASP A 1 -7.56 23.80 4.16
C ASP A 1 -7.88 22.46 4.78
N LEU A 2 -9.11 22.31 5.28
CA LEU A 2 -9.63 21.08 5.88
C LEU A 2 -9.53 19.89 4.91
N LEU A 3 -9.77 20.12 3.62
CA LEU A 3 -9.69 19.08 2.58
C LEU A 3 -8.30 18.45 2.47
N ILE A 4 -7.23 19.24 2.61
CA ILE A 4 -5.85 18.73 2.55
C ILE A 4 -5.58 17.80 3.74
N VAL A 5 -6.01 18.19 4.94
CA VAL A 5 -5.87 17.35 6.15
C VAL A 5 -6.67 16.06 6.01
N THR A 6 -7.89 16.13 5.47
CA THR A 6 -8.70 14.96 5.16
C THR A 6 -7.99 14.03 4.17
N ALA A 7 -7.41 14.57 3.09
CA ALA A 7 -6.67 13.78 2.11
C ALA A 7 -5.50 13.04 2.75
N LEU A 8 -4.71 13.71 3.58
CA LEU A 8 -3.56 13.12 4.28
C LEU A 8 -3.99 11.97 5.21
N LEU A 9 -5.07 12.16 5.99
CA LEU A 9 -5.61 11.11 6.86
C LEU A 9 -6.13 9.92 6.04
N THR A 10 -6.79 10.16 4.91
CA THR A 10 -7.24 9.10 4.00
C THR A 10 -6.07 8.30 3.46
N ILE A 11 -5.02 8.96 2.96
CA ILE A 11 -3.82 8.30 2.43
C ILE A 11 -3.13 7.47 3.53
N ALA A 12 -2.98 8.03 4.73
CA ALA A 12 -2.40 7.32 5.86
C ALA A 12 -3.19 6.05 6.21
N GLY A 13 -4.52 6.14 6.26
CA GLY A 13 -5.39 4.99 6.51
C GLY A 13 -5.23 3.87 5.49
N TYR A 14 -5.22 4.21 4.19
CA TYR A 14 -5.01 3.24 3.11
C TYR A 14 -3.63 2.57 3.16
N SER A 15 -2.57 3.37 3.33
CA SER A 15 -1.20 2.84 3.38
C SER A 15 -0.96 1.94 4.61
N ILE A 16 -1.50 2.31 5.77
CA ILE A 16 -1.41 1.48 6.98
C ILE A 16 -2.16 0.17 6.79
N ASN A 17 -3.36 0.20 6.22
CA ASN A 17 -4.15 -1.01 5.95
C ASN A 17 -3.40 -1.99 5.04
N ASP A 18 -2.85 -1.50 3.93
CA ASP A 18 -2.10 -2.34 2.99
C ASP A 18 -0.85 -2.94 3.64
N THR A 19 -0.18 -2.16 4.49
CA THR A 19 0.96 -2.62 5.27
C THR A 19 0.56 -3.76 6.22
N ILE A 20 -0.49 -3.58 7.02
CA ILE A 20 -0.95 -4.60 7.99
C ILE A 20 -1.25 -5.93 7.30
N VAL A 21 -1.93 -5.91 6.16
CA VAL A 21 -2.28 -7.13 5.41
C VAL A 21 -1.03 -7.89 4.94
N ILE A 22 -0.02 -7.19 4.41
CA ILE A 22 1.24 -7.82 3.98
C ILE A 22 1.98 -8.42 5.19
N TYR A 23 2.11 -7.65 6.27
CA TYR A 23 2.81 -8.11 7.48
C TYR A 23 2.13 -9.32 8.14
N ASP A 24 0.79 -9.34 8.16
CA ASP A 24 0.05 -10.48 8.68
C ASP A 24 0.27 -11.72 7.81
N ARG A 25 0.27 -11.55 6.48
CA ARG A 25 0.54 -12.66 5.56
C ARG A 25 1.98 -13.18 5.64
N VAL A 26 2.96 -12.31 5.91
CA VAL A 26 4.35 -12.73 6.18
C VAL A 26 4.41 -13.55 7.47
N ARG A 27 3.74 -13.12 8.55
CA ARG A 27 3.66 -13.88 9.80
C ARG A 27 3.00 -15.24 9.62
N GLU A 28 1.92 -15.29 8.85
CA GLU A 28 1.19 -16.52 8.57
C GLU A 28 2.06 -17.52 7.77
N ASN A 29 2.66 -17.08 6.65
CA ASN A 29 3.52 -17.94 5.83
C ASN A 29 4.79 -18.39 6.59
N MET A 30 5.30 -17.58 7.52
CA MET A 30 6.42 -17.97 8.39
C MET A 30 6.05 -19.10 9.37
N ARG A 31 4.79 -19.18 9.82
CA ARG A 31 4.31 -20.28 10.68
C ARG A 31 4.06 -21.57 9.89
N ILE A 32 3.51 -21.44 8.68
CA ILE A 32 3.14 -22.58 7.81
C ILE A 32 4.38 -23.18 7.13
N GLN A 33 5.29 -22.34 6.62
CA GLN A 33 6.40 -22.78 5.77
C GLN A 33 7.74 -22.75 6.49
N ARG A 34 7.85 -23.53 7.57
CA ARG A 34 9.05 -23.61 8.43
C ARG A 34 10.35 -24.04 7.73
N LYS A 35 10.26 -24.61 6.52
CA LYS A 35 11.42 -25.08 5.72
C LYS A 35 11.87 -24.08 4.64
N MET A 36 11.08 -23.05 4.35
CA MET A 36 11.47 -22.03 3.36
C MET A 36 12.39 -20.99 3.98
N SER A 37 13.28 -20.43 3.15
CA SER A 37 14.09 -19.30 3.56
C SER A 37 13.23 -18.04 3.72
N LEU A 38 13.60 -17.15 4.65
CA LEU A 38 12.91 -15.86 4.86
C LEU A 38 12.67 -15.07 3.57
N PRO A 39 13.64 -14.95 2.63
CA PRO A 39 13.43 -14.31 1.33
C PRO A 39 12.29 -14.91 0.51
N GLN A 40 12.18 -16.24 0.48
CA GLN A 40 11.15 -16.95 -0.26
C GLN A 40 9.76 -16.74 0.35
N ILE A 41 9.69 -16.74 1.69
CA ILE A 41 8.45 -16.49 2.44
C ILE A 41 7.93 -15.08 2.15
N ILE A 42 8.81 -14.07 2.18
CA ILE A 42 8.45 -12.68 1.88
C ILE A 42 7.94 -12.55 0.45
N ASN A 43 8.68 -13.09 -0.52
CA ASN A 43 8.29 -13.02 -1.93
C ASN A 43 6.94 -13.70 -2.18
N LEU A 44 6.70 -14.85 -1.52
CA LEU A 44 5.43 -15.54 -1.60
C LEU A 44 4.29 -14.74 -0.97
N SER A 45 4.50 -14.17 0.23
CA SER A 45 3.50 -13.35 0.91
C SER A 45 3.13 -12.13 0.08
N VAL A 46 4.13 -11.43 -0.47
CA VAL A 46 3.92 -10.26 -1.34
C VAL A 46 3.12 -10.64 -2.57
N ASN A 47 3.48 -11.72 -3.28
CA ASN A 47 2.73 -12.17 -4.45
C ASN A 47 1.28 -12.56 -4.13
N GLN A 48 1.01 -13.14 -2.95
CA GLN A 48 -0.34 -13.50 -2.53
C GLN A 48 -1.20 -12.27 -2.20
N THR A 49 -0.59 -11.21 -1.65
CA THR A 49 -1.31 -9.97 -1.30
C THR A 49 -1.37 -8.98 -2.45
N LEU A 50 -0.49 -9.08 -3.44
CA LEU A 50 -0.34 -8.12 -4.53
C LEU A 50 -1.63 -7.92 -5.32
N SER A 51 -2.32 -9.00 -5.69
CA SER A 51 -3.59 -8.90 -6.42
C SER A 51 -4.64 -8.12 -5.65
N ARG A 52 -4.72 -8.32 -4.32
CA ARG A 52 -5.66 -7.58 -3.47
C ARG A 52 -5.30 -6.10 -3.42
N THR A 53 -4.03 -5.78 -3.15
CA THR A 53 -3.54 -4.41 -3.07
C THR A 53 -3.71 -3.66 -4.39
N ILE A 54 -3.43 -4.29 -5.54
CA ILE A 54 -3.63 -3.68 -6.85
C ILE A 54 -5.11 -3.42 -7.12
N LEU A 55 -6.00 -4.36 -6.79
CA LEU A 55 -7.44 -4.18 -6.99
C LEU A 55 -8.01 -3.06 -6.11
N THR A 56 -7.69 -3.03 -4.82
CA THR A 56 -8.20 -1.99 -3.91
C THR A 56 -7.62 -0.62 -4.24
N SER A 57 -6.31 -0.51 -4.44
CA SER A 57 -5.66 0.75 -4.82
C SER A 57 -6.10 1.23 -6.21
N GLY A 58 -6.27 0.33 -7.17
CA GLY A 58 -6.67 0.65 -8.54
C GLY A 58 -8.10 1.16 -8.65
N VAL A 59 -9.07 0.52 -7.98
CA VAL A 59 -10.46 1.01 -7.94
C VAL A 59 -10.52 2.38 -7.28
N THR A 60 -9.78 2.58 -6.20
CA THR A 60 -9.74 3.88 -5.51
C THR A 60 -9.12 4.96 -6.39
N LEU A 61 -8.01 4.65 -7.08
CA LEU A 61 -7.39 5.55 -8.05
C LEU A 61 -8.34 5.92 -9.20
N MET A 62 -9.10 4.96 -9.74
CA MET A 62 -10.13 5.26 -10.75
C MET A 62 -11.14 6.30 -10.26
N VAL A 63 -11.63 6.15 -9.03
CA VAL A 63 -12.58 7.10 -8.43
C VAL A 63 -11.94 8.47 -8.26
N VAL A 64 -10.72 8.54 -7.72
CA VAL A 64 -10.01 9.81 -7.52
C VAL A 64 -9.70 10.51 -8.85
N VAL A 65 -9.35 9.76 -9.90
CA VAL A 65 -9.13 10.31 -11.25
C VAL A 65 -10.43 10.88 -11.82
N ALA A 66 -11.56 10.18 -11.68
CA ALA A 66 -12.85 10.73 -12.07
C ALA A 66 -13.17 12.02 -11.30
N LEU A 67 -12.86 12.05 -10.00
CA LEU A 67 -13.01 13.22 -9.12
C LEU A 67 -12.12 14.39 -9.54
N PHE A 68 -10.91 14.12 -10.03
CA PHE A 68 -9.97 15.14 -10.50
C PHE A 68 -10.49 15.86 -11.75
N PHE A 69 -11.07 15.11 -12.70
CA PHE A 69 -11.59 15.67 -13.95
C PHE A 69 -13.02 16.23 -13.84
N TRP A 70 -13.89 15.58 -13.05
CA TRP A 70 -15.32 15.93 -12.96
C TRP A 70 -15.77 16.51 -11.61
N GLY A 71 -14.89 16.63 -10.60
CA GLY A 71 -15.26 17.07 -9.25
C GLY A 71 -15.38 18.60 -9.05
N GLY A 72 -14.96 19.43 -10.00
CA GLY A 72 -14.99 20.90 -9.89
C GLY A 72 -13.83 21.50 -9.08
N GLU A 73 -13.74 22.84 -9.03
CA GLU A 73 -12.56 23.57 -8.50
C GLU A 73 -12.22 23.24 -7.04
N VAL A 74 -13.23 23.10 -6.18
CA VAL A 74 -13.04 22.85 -4.75
C VAL A 74 -12.37 21.48 -4.51
N LEU A 75 -12.72 20.48 -5.32
CA LEU A 75 -12.24 19.10 -5.16
C LEU A 75 -10.99 18.82 -5.99
N HIS A 76 -10.60 19.71 -6.90
CA HIS A 76 -9.45 19.51 -7.77
C HIS A 76 -8.14 19.37 -6.97
N ASN A 77 -7.89 20.31 -6.04
CA ASN A 77 -6.70 20.28 -5.17
C ASN A 77 -6.71 19.08 -4.20
N PHE A 78 -7.90 18.68 -3.76
CA PHE A 78 -8.10 17.49 -2.94
C PHE A 78 -7.76 16.20 -3.69
N ALA A 79 -8.32 16.04 -4.90
CA ALA A 79 -8.09 14.89 -5.76
C ALA A 79 -6.62 14.81 -6.20
N PHE A 80 -5.99 15.94 -6.53
CA PHE A 80 -4.55 16.00 -6.83
C PHE A 80 -3.70 15.47 -5.67
N SER A 81 -4.01 15.92 -4.44
CA SER A 81 -3.32 15.46 -3.22
C SER A 81 -3.47 13.96 -3.01
N LEU A 82 -4.68 13.43 -3.23
CA LEU A 82 -4.95 11.99 -3.17
C LEU A 82 -4.19 11.19 -4.22
N ILE A 83 -4.12 11.67 -5.48
CA ILE A 83 -3.39 10.98 -6.56
C ILE A 83 -1.90 10.84 -6.20
N VAL A 84 -1.25 11.94 -5.82
CA VAL A 84 0.16 11.94 -5.44
C VAL A 84 0.40 11.04 -4.23
N GLY A 85 -0.47 11.12 -3.23
CA GLY A 85 -0.40 10.29 -2.03
C GLY A 85 -0.57 8.80 -2.28
N PHE A 86 -1.54 8.42 -3.12
CA PHE A 86 -1.77 7.02 -3.49
C PHE A 86 -0.60 6.44 -4.26
N ILE A 87 -0.04 7.16 -5.23
CA ILE A 87 1.13 6.71 -6.00
C ILE A 87 2.33 6.47 -5.05
N SER A 88 2.62 7.43 -4.17
CA SER A 88 3.68 7.28 -3.16
C SER A 88 3.41 6.13 -2.18
N GLY A 89 2.16 5.96 -1.75
CA GLY A 89 1.74 4.95 -0.77
C GLY A 89 1.82 3.53 -1.33
N VAL A 90 1.34 3.30 -2.55
CA VAL A 90 1.41 1.99 -3.22
C VAL A 90 2.87 1.63 -3.51
N TYR A 91 3.68 2.58 -3.99
CA TYR A 91 5.10 2.35 -4.22
C TYR A 91 5.83 1.99 -2.92
N SER A 92 5.60 2.75 -1.84
CA SER A 92 6.19 2.47 -0.53
C SER A 92 5.80 1.07 -0.01
N THR A 93 4.52 0.74 -0.07
CA THR A 93 4.02 -0.49 0.55
C THR A 93 4.44 -1.75 -0.22
N VAL A 94 4.50 -1.69 -1.55
CA VAL A 94 4.90 -2.84 -2.39
C VAL A 94 6.43 -2.98 -2.50
N TYR A 95 7.15 -1.86 -2.71
CA TYR A 95 8.59 -1.88 -3.00
C TYR A 95 9.49 -1.64 -1.79
N ILE A 96 9.02 -1.06 -0.68
CA ILE A 96 9.85 -0.83 0.52
C ILE A 96 9.66 -1.96 1.55
N ALA A 97 8.46 -2.53 1.69
CA ALA A 97 8.23 -3.63 2.63
C ALA A 97 9.04 -4.89 2.28
N SER A 98 9.15 -5.22 0.98
CA SER A 98 9.91 -6.37 0.48
C SER A 98 11.41 -6.34 0.86
N PRO A 99 12.17 -5.23 0.63
CA PRO A 99 13.56 -5.12 1.04
C PRO A 99 13.77 -4.84 2.53
N LEU A 100 12.81 -4.24 3.26
CA LEU A 100 12.98 -3.97 4.70
C LEU A 100 13.07 -5.26 5.52
N VAL A 101 12.24 -6.26 5.18
CA VAL A 101 12.29 -7.58 5.85
C VAL A 101 13.57 -8.35 5.46
N LEU A 102 14.03 -8.21 4.21
CA LEU A 102 15.33 -8.75 3.76
C LEU A 102 16.52 -8.11 4.50
N ALA A 103 16.49 -6.79 4.71
CA ALA A 103 17.54 -6.05 5.43
C ALA A 103 17.56 -6.41 6.93
N TRP A 104 16.41 -6.64 7.54
CA TRP A 104 16.33 -7.04 8.95
C TRP A 104 16.81 -8.49 9.16
N SER A 105 16.60 -9.38 8.18
CA SER A 105 17.07 -10.77 8.24
C SER A 105 18.58 -10.93 8.03
N LYS A 106 19.26 -9.99 7.36
CA LYS A 106 20.74 -10.03 7.18
C LYS A 106 21.52 -9.63 8.44
N LYS A 107 20.85 -9.06 9.45
CA LYS A 107 21.49 -8.59 10.68
C LYS A 107 21.55 -9.64 11.80
N LYS A 108 21.26 -10.90 11.50
CA LYS A 108 21.35 -12.02 12.45
C LYS A 108 22.17 -13.16 11.88
#